data_AF-A0A3B9Y7M6-F1
#
_entry.id   AF-A0A3B9Y7M6-F1
#
_cell.length_a   1.000
_cell.length_b   1.000
_cell.length_c   1.000
_cell.angle_alpha   90.00
_cell.angle_beta   90.00
_cell.angle_gamma   90.00
#
_symmetry.space_group_name_H-M   'P 1'
#
loop_
_entity.id
_entity.type
_entity.pdbx_description
1 polymer ?
#
loop_
_entity_poly.entity_id
_entity_poly.type
_entity_poly.pdbx_seq_one_letter_code
_entity_poly.pdbx_strand_id
1 'polypeptide(L)'
;MASIPQPAKALKLFYSYAHKDERWRKRIETHLSMLQRQGFINGWHDRNINAGAAWASEIDTHLTTADIILLLISPDFLASEYCYSIEMKRAMERHYAGEARVIPIILRPTDWKSTPFEQLQVLPSNVQPGEPMAGS
;
A
#
# COMPACT_ATOMS: atom_id res chain seq x y z
N MET A 1 -13.00 -5.34 28.89
CA MET A 1 -12.33 -5.11 27.59
C MET A 1 -13.11 -4.02 26.88
N ALA A 2 -12.50 -2.87 26.59
CA ALA A 2 -13.19 -1.78 25.89
C ALA A 2 -13.31 -2.14 24.41
N SER A 3 -14.54 -2.17 23.89
CA SER A 3 -14.79 -2.32 22.45
C SER A 3 -14.24 -1.09 21.75
N ILE A 4 -13.40 -1.28 20.73
CA ILE A 4 -13.02 -0.18 19.83
C ILE A 4 -14.32 0.26 19.12
N PRO A 5 -14.71 1.54 19.19
CA PRO A 5 -15.91 2.01 18.51
C PRO A 5 -15.77 1.78 17.01
N GLN A 6 -16.78 1.15 16.42
CA GLN A 6 -16.84 0.88 14.99
C GLN A 6 -16.92 2.22 14.23
N PRO A 7 -16.09 2.46 13.20
CA PRO A 7 -16.17 3.68 12.43
C PRO A 7 -17.50 3.74 11.67
N ALA A 8 -18.08 4.94 11.52
CA ALA A 8 -19.32 5.15 10.77
C ALA A 8 -19.21 4.76 9.29
N LYS A 9 -17.99 4.65 8.77
CA LYS A 9 -17.67 4.20 7.41
C LYS A 9 -16.35 3.44 7.41
N ALA A 10 -16.29 2.31 6.71
CA ALA A 10 -15.05 1.58 6.50
C ALA A 10 -14.04 2.43 5.73
N LEU A 11 -12.79 2.46 6.21
CA LEU A 11 -11.70 3.15 5.54
C LEU A 11 -11.32 2.42 4.25
N LYS A 12 -11.19 3.15 3.16
CA LYS A 12 -10.75 2.62 1.87
C LYS A 12 -9.24 2.40 1.91
N LEU A 13 -8.84 1.15 1.73
CA LEU A 13 -7.46 0.72 1.74
C LEU A 13 -7.02 0.34 0.32
N PHE A 14 -5.98 1.00 -0.20
CA PHE A 14 -5.38 0.72 -1.50
C PHE A 14 -4.04 -0.01 -1.34
N TYR A 15 -3.85 -1.12 -2.05
CA TYR A 15 -2.56 -1.82 -2.13
C TYR A 15 -1.82 -1.42 -3.41
N SER A 16 -0.67 -0.75 -3.27
CA SER A 16 0.28 -0.50 -4.35
C SER A 16 1.41 -1.52 -4.26
N TYR A 17 1.57 -2.38 -5.27
CA TYR A 17 2.52 -3.49 -5.26
C TYR A 17 2.87 -3.92 -6.69
N ALA A 18 4.06 -4.51 -6.87
CA ALA A 18 4.38 -5.15 -8.14
C ALA A 18 3.61 -6.45 -8.29
N HIS A 19 3.18 -6.80 -9.51
CA HIS A 19 2.49 -8.08 -9.77
C HIS A 19 3.27 -9.30 -9.26
N LYS A 20 4.60 -9.24 -9.31
CA LYS A 20 5.49 -10.30 -8.78
C LYS A 20 5.40 -10.50 -7.26
N ASP A 21 4.88 -9.51 -6.53
CA ASP A 21 4.69 -9.54 -5.08
C ASP A 21 3.25 -9.87 -4.66
N GLU A 22 2.41 -10.36 -5.58
CA GLU A 22 1.02 -10.73 -5.28
C GLU A 22 0.89 -11.67 -4.07
N ARG A 23 1.83 -12.61 -3.92
CA ARG A 23 1.86 -13.53 -2.78
C ARG A 23 1.99 -12.79 -1.44
N TRP A 24 2.74 -11.70 -1.39
CA TRP A 24 2.96 -10.92 -0.18
C TRP A 24 1.76 -10.05 0.14
N ARG A 25 1.17 -9.44 -0.88
CA ARG A 25 -0.10 -8.70 -0.76
C ARG A 25 -1.22 -9.59 -0.20
N LYS A 26 -1.36 -10.84 -0.69
CA LYS A 26 -2.31 -11.83 -0.14
C LYS A 26 -2.07 -12.12 1.35
N ARG A 27 -0.81 -12.23 1.77
CA ARG A 27 -0.46 -12.44 3.19
C ARG A 27 -0.88 -11.25 4.05
N ILE A 28 -0.58 -10.02 3.62
CA ILE A 28 -0.99 -8.82 4.34
C ILE A 28 -2.52 -8.73 4.43
N GLU A 29 -3.22 -8.96 3.32
CA GLU A 29 -4.68 -9.00 3.30
C GLU A 29 -5.25 -10.05 4.27
N THR A 30 -4.61 -11.23 4.35
CA THR A 30 -4.97 -12.26 5.35
C THR A 30 -4.78 -11.76 6.78
N HIS A 31 -3.68 -11.05 7.07
CA HIS A 31 -3.47 -10.45 8.40
C HIS A 31 -4.49 -9.36 8.73
N LEU A 32 -4.98 -8.64 7.71
CA LEU A 32 -5.98 -7.59 7.85
C LEU A 32 -7.43 -8.11 7.83
N SER A 33 -7.65 -9.42 7.65
CA SER A 33 -8.99 -9.98 7.43
C SER A 33 -9.96 -9.71 8.58
N MET A 34 -9.47 -9.64 9.82
CA MET A 34 -10.32 -9.34 10.98
C MET A 34 -10.82 -7.90 10.95
N LEU A 35 -9.98 -6.94 10.57
CA LEU A 35 -10.37 -5.54 10.43
C LEU A 35 -11.39 -5.37 9.31
N GLN A 36 -11.22 -6.10 8.20
CA GLN A 36 -12.19 -6.10 7.11
C GLN A 36 -13.53 -6.74 7.51
N ARG A 37 -13.50 -7.88 8.20
CA ARG A 37 -14.72 -8.56 8.70
C ARG A 37 -15.50 -7.71 9.71
N GLN A 38 -14.78 -6.95 10.52
CA GLN A 38 -15.37 -6.00 11.45
C GLN A 38 -15.85 -4.72 10.73
N GLY A 39 -15.52 -4.49 9.45
CA GLY A 39 -15.94 -3.31 8.72
C GLY A 39 -15.11 -2.05 9.02
N PHE A 40 -13.91 -2.19 9.60
CA PHE A 40 -13.00 -1.06 9.79
C PHE A 40 -12.36 -0.60 8.48
N ILE A 41 -12.10 -1.54 7.56
CA ILE A 41 -11.42 -1.28 6.29
C ILE A 41 -12.14 -1.98 5.13
N ASN A 42 -11.97 -1.44 3.94
CA ASN A 42 -12.33 -2.06 2.67
C ASN A 42 -11.12 -2.02 1.73
N GLY A 43 -10.53 -3.19 1.45
CA GLY A 43 -9.33 -3.31 0.63
C GLY A 43 -9.63 -3.32 -0.87
N TRP A 44 -8.74 -2.71 -1.66
CA TRP A 44 -8.79 -2.72 -3.12
C TRP A 44 -7.39 -2.88 -3.72
N HIS A 45 -7.28 -3.67 -4.79
CA HIS A 45 -6.05 -3.83 -5.56
C HIS A 45 -6.36 -4.00 -7.07
N ASP A 46 -5.36 -3.80 -7.93
CA ASP A 46 -5.50 -3.86 -9.38
C ASP A 46 -6.12 -5.17 -9.96
N ARG A 47 -5.96 -6.32 -9.30
CA ARG A 47 -6.64 -7.58 -9.70
C ARG A 47 -8.17 -7.54 -9.54
N ASN A 48 -8.74 -6.50 -8.93
CA ASN A 48 -10.18 -6.27 -8.89
C ASN A 48 -10.73 -5.71 -10.21
N ILE A 49 -9.85 -5.25 -11.11
CA ILE A 49 -10.24 -4.68 -12.40
C ILE A 49 -10.66 -5.80 -13.35
N ASN A 50 -11.87 -5.71 -13.90
CA ASN A 50 -12.36 -6.66 -14.89
C ASN A 50 -11.57 -6.55 -16.20
N ALA A 51 -11.33 -7.69 -16.86
CA ALA A 51 -10.72 -7.70 -18.18
C ALA A 51 -11.56 -6.87 -19.17
N GLY A 52 -10.97 -5.81 -19.73
CA GLY A 52 -11.60 -4.90 -20.70
C GLY A 52 -11.96 -3.51 -20.15
N ALA A 53 -11.84 -3.26 -18.85
CA ALA A 53 -11.97 -1.92 -18.29
C ALA A 53 -10.73 -1.05 -18.58
N ALA A 54 -10.89 0.27 -18.55
CA ALA A 54 -9.78 1.22 -18.66
C ALA A 54 -8.93 1.16 -17.38
N TRP A 55 -8.02 0.18 -17.33
CA TRP A 55 -7.21 -0.20 -16.17
C TRP A 55 -6.60 0.99 -15.41
N ALA A 56 -6.01 1.94 -16.13
CA ALA A 56 -5.43 3.16 -15.56
C ALA A 56 -6.46 4.07 -14.84
N SER A 57 -7.69 4.15 -15.36
CA SER A 57 -8.74 5.02 -14.79
C SER A 57 -9.32 4.44 -13.50
N GLU A 58 -9.45 3.11 -13.42
CA GLU A 58 -9.88 2.46 -12.16
C GLU A 58 -8.82 2.60 -11.08
N ILE A 59 -7.54 2.40 -11.42
CA ILE A 59 -6.45 2.61 -10.46
C ILE A 59 -6.45 4.05 -9.96
N ASP A 60 -6.52 5.05 -10.85
CA ASP A 60 -6.54 6.46 -10.46
C ASP A 60 -7.73 6.78 -9.53
N THR A 61 -8.91 6.23 -9.83
CA THR A 61 -10.11 6.44 -9.02
C THR A 61 -9.94 5.87 -7.61
N HIS A 62 -9.42 4.64 -7.49
CA HIS A 62 -9.20 4.02 -6.20
C HIS A 62 -8.05 4.68 -5.43
N LEU A 63 -6.98 5.05 -6.12
CA LEU A 63 -5.86 5.77 -5.56
C LEU A 63 -6.25 7.16 -5.07
N THR A 64 -7.13 7.87 -5.77
CA THR A 64 -7.59 9.23 -5.41
C THR A 64 -8.66 9.22 -4.33
N THR A 65 -9.36 8.10 -4.12
CA THR A 65 -10.40 8.00 -3.08
C THR A 65 -10.01 7.17 -1.86
N ALA A 66 -8.81 6.56 -1.85
CA ALA A 66 -8.31 5.79 -0.72
C ALA A 66 -8.06 6.67 0.51
N ASP A 67 -8.39 6.17 1.70
CA ASP A 67 -8.05 6.79 2.98
C ASP A 67 -6.66 6.34 3.44
N ILE A 68 -6.29 5.08 3.12
CA ILE A 68 -4.99 4.48 3.43
C ILE A 68 -4.40 3.89 2.14
N ILE A 69 -3.11 4.13 1.91
CA ILE A 69 -2.35 3.61 0.78
C ILE A 69 -1.16 2.82 1.32
N LEU A 70 -1.17 1.50 1.13
CA LEU A 70 -0.04 0.63 1.48
C LEU A 70 0.88 0.51 0.27
N LEU A 71 2.11 1.00 0.40
CA LEU A 71 3.15 0.80 -0.59
C LEU A 71 3.95 -0.45 -0.22
N LEU A 72 3.80 -1.53 -0.99
CA LEU A 72 4.49 -2.79 -0.75
C LEU A 72 5.82 -2.80 -1.51
N ILE A 73 6.84 -2.30 -0.85
CA ILE A 73 8.13 -1.97 -1.42
C ILE A 73 9.00 -3.21 -1.58
N SER A 74 9.49 -3.42 -2.80
CA SER A 74 10.40 -4.50 -3.18
C SER A 74 11.29 -4.03 -4.35
N PRO A 75 12.35 -4.78 -4.70
CA PRO A 75 13.11 -4.49 -5.91
C PRO A 75 12.25 -4.47 -7.18
N ASP A 76 11.27 -5.37 -7.29
CA ASP A 76 10.36 -5.43 -8.44
C ASP A 76 9.37 -4.27 -8.46
N PHE A 77 8.99 -3.73 -7.29
CA PHE A 77 8.18 -2.52 -7.18
C PHE A 77 8.93 -1.29 -7.68
N LEU A 78 10.17 -1.09 -7.20
CA LEU A 78 10.99 0.07 -7.60
C LEU A 78 11.45 -0.01 -9.07
N ALA A 79 11.61 -1.21 -9.62
CA ALA A 79 11.96 -1.40 -11.03
C ALA A 79 10.78 -1.23 -12.00
N SER A 80 9.54 -1.09 -11.50
CA SER A 80 8.36 -0.94 -12.36
C SER A 80 8.11 0.54 -12.72
N GLU A 81 8.27 0.87 -14.01
CA GLU A 81 8.12 2.24 -14.55
C GLU A 81 6.76 2.91 -14.24
N TYR A 82 5.69 2.11 -14.09
CA TYR A 82 4.34 2.61 -13.91
C TYR A 82 4.00 2.96 -12.46
N CYS A 83 4.32 2.10 -11.48
CA CYS A 83 4.08 2.40 -10.07
C CYS A 83 4.98 3.52 -9.54
N TYR A 84 6.15 3.73 -10.15
CA TYR A 84 7.14 4.66 -9.61
C TYR A 84 6.80 6.14 -9.87
N SER A 85 6.18 6.48 -11.01
CA SER A 85 6.15 7.89 -11.44
C SER A 85 4.84 8.61 -11.13
N ILE A 86 3.69 8.14 -11.62
CA ILE A 86 2.43 8.88 -11.50
C ILE A 86 1.69 8.51 -10.20
N GLU A 87 1.51 7.22 -9.94
CA GLU A 87 0.76 6.73 -8.78
C GLU A 87 1.44 7.09 -7.45
N MET A 88 2.75 6.87 -7.36
CA MET A 88 3.50 7.21 -6.15
C MET A 88 3.52 8.72 -5.91
N LYS A 89 3.70 9.55 -6.95
CA LYS A 89 3.63 11.01 -6.80
C LYS A 89 2.27 11.43 -6.27
N ARG A 90 1.18 10.92 -6.86
CA ARG A 90 -0.19 11.22 -6.43
C ARG A 90 -0.47 10.75 -5.00
N ALA A 91 -0.01 9.55 -4.63
CA ALA A 91 -0.11 9.05 -3.26
C ALA A 91 0.58 9.98 -2.26
N MET A 92 1.79 10.43 -2.59
CA MET A 92 2.57 11.34 -1.75
C MET A 92 1.94 12.73 -1.66
N GLU A 93 1.43 13.28 -2.76
CA GLU A 93 0.69 14.56 -2.75
C GLU A 93 -0.50 14.50 -1.78
N ARG A 94 -1.31 13.44 -1.88
CA ARG A 94 -2.46 13.22 -0.98
C ARG A 94 -2.01 13.02 0.47
N HIS A 95 -0.87 12.37 0.68
CA HIS A 95 -0.30 12.21 2.01
C HIS A 95 0.07 13.54 2.66
N TYR A 96 0.81 14.37 1.95
CA TYR A 96 1.23 15.68 2.46
C TYR A 96 0.06 16.65 2.59
N ALA A 97 -0.99 16.50 1.77
CA ALA A 97 -2.24 17.25 1.90
C ALA A 97 -3.12 16.76 3.08
N GLY A 98 -2.79 15.65 3.73
CA GLY A 98 -3.60 15.05 4.80
C GLY A 98 -4.87 14.34 4.31
N GLU A 99 -5.00 14.13 3.01
CA GLU A 99 -6.16 13.49 2.36
C GLU A 99 -6.09 11.96 2.38
N ALA A 100 -4.90 11.39 2.55
CA ALA A 100 -4.67 9.97 2.69
C ALA A 100 -3.47 9.68 3.60
N ARG A 101 -3.43 8.49 4.21
CA ARG A 101 -2.23 8.00 4.91
C ARG A 101 -1.46 7.04 4.02
N VAL A 102 -0.25 7.40 3.62
CA VAL A 102 0.68 6.49 2.95
C VAL A 102 1.50 5.75 4.01
N ILE A 103 1.59 4.43 3.88
CA ILE A 103 2.36 3.56 4.77
C ILE A 103 3.25 2.66 3.91
N PRO A 104 4.56 2.91 3.85
CA PRO A 104 5.49 2.01 3.17
C PRO A 104 5.75 0.76 3.99
N ILE A 105 5.69 -0.41 3.35
CA ILE A 105 6.01 -1.73 3.92
C ILE A 105 7.12 -2.34 3.06
N ILE A 106 8.31 -2.52 3.63
CA ILE A 106 9.42 -3.18 2.98
C ILE A 106 9.18 -4.69 2.99
N LEU A 107 8.87 -5.25 1.82
CA LEU A 107 8.68 -6.70 1.63
C LEU A 107 9.99 -7.45 1.48
N ARG A 108 10.96 -6.82 0.82
CA ARG A 108 12.28 -7.39 0.52
C ARG A 108 13.34 -6.30 0.61
N PRO A 109 14.59 -6.66 0.95
CA PRO A 109 15.71 -5.71 0.98
C PRO A 109 15.80 -4.97 -0.36
N THR A 110 15.77 -3.65 -0.28
CA THR A 110 15.91 -2.78 -1.45
C THR A 110 16.43 -1.43 -0.98
N ASP A 111 17.07 -0.70 -1.89
CA ASP A 111 17.44 0.68 -1.62
C ASP A 111 16.25 1.60 -1.87
N TRP A 112 15.64 2.08 -0.78
CA TRP A 112 14.50 2.98 -0.82
C TRP A 112 14.84 4.40 -0.33
N LYS A 113 16.12 4.68 -0.04
CA LYS A 113 16.58 5.97 0.48
C LYS A 113 16.66 7.08 -0.55
N SER A 114 16.27 6.82 -1.79
CA SER A 114 16.15 7.84 -2.84
C SER A 114 14.76 7.87 -3.45
N THR A 115 13.77 7.40 -2.68
CA THR A 115 12.37 7.33 -3.13
C THR A 115 11.56 8.50 -2.57
N PRO A 116 10.48 8.92 -3.22
CA PRO A 116 9.63 10.02 -2.75
C PRO A 116 9.04 9.81 -1.33
N PHE A 117 8.99 8.58 -0.84
CA PHE A 117 8.49 8.23 0.49
C PHE A 117 9.60 8.05 1.54
N GLU A 118 10.86 8.39 1.24
CA GLU A 118 12.01 8.21 2.16
C GLU A 118 11.82 8.84 3.55
N GLN A 119 11.04 9.93 3.60
CA GLN A 119 10.77 10.71 4.82
C GLN A 119 9.66 10.08 5.67
N LEU A 120 8.94 9.10 5.13
CA LEU A 120 7.90 8.40 5.86
C LEU A 120 8.50 7.32 6.74
N GLN A 121 7.84 7.05 7.87
CA GLN A 121 8.15 5.89 8.67
C GLN A 121 7.81 4.63 7.88
N VAL A 122 8.83 3.86 7.51
CA VAL A 122 8.68 2.56 6.86
C VAL A 122 8.42 1.47 7.88
N LEU A 123 7.70 0.42 7.47
CA LEU A 123 7.52 -0.79 8.23
C LEU A 123 8.31 -1.96 7.63
N PRO A 124 8.81 -2.87 8.48
CA PRO A 124 8.93 -2.74 9.93
C PRO A 124 9.93 -1.65 10.35
N SER A 125 9.80 -1.16 11.59
CA SER A 125 10.53 0.03 12.07
C SER A 125 12.05 -0.14 12.19
N ASN A 126 12.57 -1.36 12.02
CA ASN A 126 13.98 -1.71 12.19
C ASN A 126 14.66 -2.17 10.89
N VAL A 127 14.13 -1.81 9.72
CA VAL A 127 14.73 -2.20 8.43
C VAL A 127 15.83 -1.24 8.01
N GLN A 128 17.02 -1.77 7.74
CA GLN A 128 18.07 -1.05 7.04
C GLN A 128 17.96 -1.26 5.52
N PRO A 129 18.20 -0.22 4.69
CA PRO A 129 18.22 -0.36 3.23
C PRO A 129 19.22 -1.43 2.79
N GLY A 130 18.80 -2.32 1.90
CA GLY A 130 19.67 -3.37 1.33
C GLY A 130 20.08 -4.51 2.28
N GLU A 131 19.76 -4.46 3.57
CA GLU A 131 20.06 -5.57 4.50
C GLU A 131 18.93 -6.61 4.57
N PRO A 132 19.26 -7.91 4.69
CA PRO A 132 18.26 -8.94 4.93
C PRO A 132 17.53 -8.70 6.26
N MET A 133 16.21 -8.87 6.22
CA MET A 133 15.34 -8.74 7.38
C MET A 133 15.74 -9.80 8.42
N ALA A 134 16.13 -9.37 9.63
CA ALA A 134 16.47 -10.28 10.71
C ALA A 134 15.25 -11.12 11.12
N GLY A 135 15.26 -12.41 10.73
CA GLY A 135 14.29 -13.41 11.16
C GLY A 135 12.92 -13.31 10.50
N SER A 136 12.66 -14.19 9.51
CA SER A 136 11.33 -14.74 9.23
C SER A 136 11.43 -16.21 8.89
#